data_AF-A0A813BHX1-F1
#
_entry.id   AF-A0A813BHX1-F1
#
_cell.length_a   1.000
_cell.length_b   1.000
_cell.length_c   1.000
_cell.angle_alpha   90.00
_cell.angle_beta   90.00
_cell.angle_gamma   90.00
#
_symmetry.space_group_name_H-M   'P 1'
#
loop_
_entity.id
_entity.type
_entity.pdbx_description
1 polymer ?
#
loop_
_entity_poly.entity_id
_entity_poly.type
_entity_poly.pdbx_seq_one_letter_code
_entity_poly.pdbx_strand_id
1 'polypeptide(L)'
;MDLSVSGMRLVVGDRLYHSPGDPEDVEGERERPAITLPLWAFDQYIVTPEGEAPPELTDPDLPNMGHKRFGQLREYRRSLDALELVPGPTFTFCFWGVSRFCDVLQWQATGIPMFTPLDLNQYCGRPPLHFVLYTLTDNGEETRHLQSRKTYFFRCSFWSSLRRPGSDVVRHFAGKSLDLLR
;
A
#
# COMPACT_ATOMS: atom_id res chain seq x y z
N MET A 1 -17.21 1.60 -3.49
CA MET A 1 -16.06 0.77 -3.08
C MET A 1 -16.26 -0.69 -3.50
N ASP A 2 -17.46 -1.25 -3.42
CA ASP A 2 -17.71 -2.67 -3.71
C ASP A 2 -17.36 -3.15 -5.14
N LEU A 3 -17.62 -2.33 -6.17
CA LEU A 3 -17.27 -2.65 -7.56
C LEU A 3 -15.75 -2.71 -7.79
N SER A 4 -14.99 -1.83 -7.14
CA SER A 4 -13.53 -1.80 -7.29
C SER A 4 -12.85 -2.88 -6.45
N VAL A 5 -13.38 -3.18 -5.26
CA VAL A 5 -12.98 -4.36 -4.46
C VAL A 5 -13.25 -5.64 -5.24
N SER A 6 -14.40 -5.76 -5.91
CA SER A 6 -14.72 -6.91 -6.77
C SER A 6 -13.73 -7.04 -7.94
N GLY A 7 -13.36 -5.93 -8.57
CA GLY A 7 -12.31 -5.92 -9.60
C GLY A 7 -10.93 -6.33 -9.06
N MET A 8 -10.56 -5.85 -7.87
CA MET A 8 -9.32 -6.28 -7.20
C MET A 8 -9.36 -7.76 -6.80
N ARG A 9 -10.50 -8.29 -6.34
CA ARG A 9 -10.70 -9.72 -6.07
C ARG A 9 -10.54 -10.55 -7.34
N LEU A 10 -10.99 -10.06 -8.50
CA LEU A 10 -10.80 -10.76 -9.78
C LEU A 10 -9.31 -10.92 -10.14
N VAL A 11 -8.49 -9.92 -9.81
CA VAL A 11 -7.05 -9.91 -10.12
C VAL A 11 -6.22 -10.63 -9.05
N VAL A 12 -6.58 -10.47 -7.77
CA VAL A 12 -5.80 -10.88 -6.59
C VAL A 12 -6.28 -12.20 -5.99
N GLY A 13 -7.52 -12.59 -6.28
CA GLY A 13 -8.14 -13.78 -5.73
C GLY A 13 -8.37 -13.68 -4.22
N ASP A 14 -8.38 -14.84 -3.57
CA ASP A 14 -8.79 -14.99 -2.17
C ASP A 14 -7.79 -14.41 -1.15
N ARG A 15 -6.59 -14.02 -1.59
CA ARG A 15 -5.58 -13.38 -0.73
C ARG A 15 -5.81 -11.86 -0.54
N LEU A 16 -6.87 -11.29 -1.12
CA LEU A 16 -7.28 -9.91 -0.83
C LEU A 16 -8.03 -9.85 0.50
N TYR A 17 -7.46 -9.12 1.46
CA TYR A 17 -8.18 -8.72 2.67
C TYR A 17 -8.80 -7.33 2.47
N HIS A 18 -10.09 -7.19 2.77
CA HIS A 18 -10.81 -5.93 2.70
C HIS A 18 -11.69 -5.78 3.92
N SER A 19 -11.51 -4.69 4.66
CA SER A 19 -12.37 -4.30 5.78
C SER A 19 -12.80 -2.85 5.59
N PRO A 20 -14.11 -2.53 5.70
CA PRO A 20 -14.58 -1.15 5.74
C PRO A 20 -14.24 -0.46 7.08
N GLY A 21 -13.64 -1.19 8.04
CA GLY A 21 -13.41 -0.74 9.40
C GLY A 21 -14.58 -1.07 10.33
N ASP A 22 -14.28 -1.16 11.62
CA ASP A 22 -15.28 -1.38 12.66
C ASP A 22 -16.02 -0.07 13.00
N PRO A 23 -17.29 -0.15 13.44
CA PRO A 23 -18.04 1.01 13.92
C PRO A 23 -17.42 1.61 15.20
N GLU A 24 -17.84 2.82 15.57
CA GLU A 24 -17.24 3.55 16.69
C GLU A 24 -17.53 2.94 18.07
N ASP A 25 -18.60 2.16 18.18
CA ASP A 25 -19.12 1.56 19.41
C ASP A 25 -18.65 0.12 19.65
N VAL A 26 -17.69 -0.38 18.86
CA VAL A 26 -17.14 -1.72 19.06
C VAL A 26 -16.43 -1.84 20.41
N GLU A 27 -16.66 -2.94 21.12
CA GLU A 27 -15.89 -3.26 22.33
C GLU A 27 -14.48 -3.72 21.97
N GLY A 28 -13.47 -3.10 22.58
CA GLY A 28 -12.06 -3.42 22.37
C GLY A 28 -11.37 -2.57 21.30
N GLU A 29 -10.33 -3.12 20.67
CA GLU A 29 -9.59 -2.39 19.64
C GLU A 29 -10.38 -2.39 18.32
N ARG A 30 -10.52 -1.20 17.74
CA ARG A 30 -11.23 -0.96 16.49
C ARG A 30 -10.35 -1.25 15.27
N GLU A 31 -10.84 -2.07 14.34
CA GLU A 31 -10.21 -2.19 13.03
C GLU A 31 -10.41 -0.91 12.20
N ARG A 32 -9.35 -0.47 11.51
CA ARG A 32 -9.42 0.64 10.56
C ARG A 32 -9.75 0.14 9.16
N PRO A 33 -10.42 0.94 8.32
CA PRO A 33 -10.64 0.59 6.93
C PRO A 33 -9.31 0.24 6.23
N ALA A 34 -9.27 -0.90 5.55
CA ALA A 34 -8.06 -1.39 4.93
C ALA A 34 -8.36 -2.26 3.70
N ILE A 35 -7.53 -2.10 2.68
CA ILE A 35 -7.42 -3.03 1.57
C ILE A 35 -5.98 -3.54 1.59
N THR A 36 -5.80 -4.83 1.89
CA THR A 36 -4.48 -5.44 1.99
C THR A 36 -4.29 -6.45 0.88
N LEU A 37 -3.14 -6.34 0.22
CA LEU A 37 -2.74 -7.16 -0.90
C LEU A 37 -1.53 -8.03 -0.49
N PRO A 38 -1.42 -9.26 -1.00
CA PRO A 38 -0.21 -10.06 -0.83
C PRO A 38 0.97 -9.42 -1.58
N LEU A 39 2.20 -9.74 -1.18
CA LEU A 39 3.43 -9.19 -1.80
C LEU A 39 3.50 -9.40 -3.32
N TRP A 40 2.96 -10.49 -3.85
CA TRP A 40 2.95 -10.71 -5.30
C TRP A 40 2.08 -9.69 -6.07
N ALA A 41 1.30 -8.84 -5.39
CA ALA A 41 0.60 -7.74 -6.02
C ALA A 41 1.54 -6.64 -6.55
N PHE A 42 2.78 -6.55 -6.05
CA PHE A 42 3.82 -5.73 -6.66
C PHE A 42 4.11 -6.19 -8.10
N ASP A 43 4.42 -5.26 -8.99
CA ASP A 43 4.66 -5.55 -10.40
C ASP A 43 6.04 -6.18 -10.63
N GLN A 44 6.99 -5.87 -9.75
CA GLN A 44 8.37 -6.29 -9.82
C GLN A 44 9.01 -6.24 -8.43
N TYR A 45 9.98 -7.13 -8.19
CA TYR A 45 10.90 -7.01 -7.06
C TYR A 45 12.34 -7.25 -7.49
N ILE A 46 13.27 -6.60 -6.79
CA ILE A 46 14.72 -6.70 -7.00
C ILE A 46 15.35 -6.99 -5.64
N VAL A 47 16.24 -7.97 -5.60
CA VAL A 47 17.06 -8.27 -4.42
C VAL A 47 18.48 -7.81 -4.73
N THR A 48 18.93 -6.78 -4.02
CA THR A 48 20.32 -6.33 -4.08
C THR A 48 21.07 -6.94 -2.89
N PRO A 49 22.13 -7.74 -3.12
CA PRO A 49 22.94 -8.31 -2.05
C PRO A 49 23.50 -7.25 -1.09
N GLU A 50 23.82 -7.67 0.13
CA GLU A 50 24.42 -6.80 1.13
C GLU A 50 25.76 -6.24 0.62
N GLY A 51 25.97 -4.93 0.76
CA GLY A 51 27.17 -4.23 0.31
C GLY A 51 27.16 -3.80 -1.16
N GLU A 52 26.18 -4.24 -1.96
CA GLU A 52 25.98 -3.75 -3.32
C GLU A 52 25.08 -2.50 -3.35
N ALA A 53 25.25 -1.67 -4.37
CA ALA A 53 24.42 -0.48 -4.56
C ALA A 53 23.04 -0.89 -5.12
N PRO A 54 21.92 -0.54 -4.46
CA PRO A 54 20.60 -0.78 -5.02
C PRO A 54 20.38 0.07 -6.28
N PRO A 55 19.48 -0.34 -7.18
CA PRO A 55 19.22 0.41 -8.41
C PRO A 55 18.67 1.80 -8.09
N GLU A 56 19.06 2.78 -8.89
CA GLU A 56 18.47 4.12 -8.79
C GLU A 56 16.99 4.06 -9.18
N LEU A 57 16.11 4.65 -8.37
CA LEU A 57 14.66 4.65 -8.64
C LEU A 57 14.29 5.44 -9.91
N THR A 58 15.21 6.26 -10.41
CA THR A 58 15.10 7.06 -11.64
C THR A 58 15.80 6.43 -12.83
N ASP A 59 16.41 5.26 -12.69
CA ASP A 59 17.06 4.56 -13.79
C ASP A 59 16.01 4.18 -14.87
N PRO A 60 16.18 4.61 -16.13
CA PRO A 60 15.26 4.24 -17.21
C PRO A 60 15.21 2.73 -17.47
N ASP A 61 16.24 1.97 -17.09
CA ASP A 61 16.29 0.51 -17.23
C ASP A 61 15.71 -0.24 -16.02
N LEU A 62 15.34 0.45 -14.93
CA LEU A 62 14.69 -0.15 -13.76
C LEU A 62 13.55 -1.12 -14.13
N PRO A 63 12.64 -0.83 -15.09
CA PRO A 63 11.58 -1.75 -15.50
C PRO A 63 12.03 -3.09 -16.09
N ASN A 64 13.31 -3.23 -16.43
CA ASN A 64 13.88 -4.44 -17.00
C ASN A 64 14.64 -5.30 -15.98
N MET A 65 14.92 -4.77 -14.79
CA MET A 65 15.72 -5.43 -13.75
C MET A 65 14.92 -6.46 -12.92
N GLY A 66 15.63 -7.34 -12.22
CA GLY A 66 15.06 -8.26 -11.24
C GLY A 66 13.93 -9.16 -11.76
N HIS A 67 12.98 -9.46 -10.88
CA HIS A 67 11.87 -10.37 -11.15
C HIS A 67 10.60 -9.60 -11.46
N LYS A 68 9.91 -9.97 -12.54
CA LYS A 68 8.72 -9.26 -13.05
C LYS A 68 7.49 -10.15 -13.01
N ARG A 69 6.36 -9.56 -12.65
CA ARG A 69 5.05 -10.23 -12.65
C ARG A 69 4.51 -10.47 -14.05
N PHE A 70 4.75 -9.52 -14.95
CA PHE A 70 4.23 -9.57 -16.32
C PHE A 70 4.82 -10.75 -17.10
N GLY A 71 3.98 -11.51 -17.80
CA GLY A 71 4.37 -12.66 -18.61
C GLY A 71 4.69 -13.95 -17.85
N GLN A 72 4.96 -13.89 -16.53
CA GLN A 72 5.47 -15.04 -15.75
C GLN A 72 4.81 -15.19 -14.37
N LEU A 73 3.52 -14.88 -14.25
CA LEU A 73 2.81 -14.79 -12.96
C LEU A 73 2.99 -16.00 -12.02
N ARG A 74 2.96 -17.23 -12.55
CA ARG A 74 3.10 -18.44 -11.73
C ARG A 74 4.48 -18.56 -11.10
N GLU A 75 5.52 -18.31 -11.89
CA GLU A 75 6.90 -18.34 -11.42
C GLU A 75 7.19 -17.19 -10.45
N TYR A 76 6.73 -15.98 -10.79
CA TYR A 76 6.83 -14.80 -9.94
C TYR A 76 6.17 -14.99 -8.57
N ARG A 77 4.97 -15.59 -8.55
CA ARG A 77 4.30 -15.93 -7.28
C ARG A 77 5.10 -16.93 -6.46
N ARG A 78 5.62 -17.98 -7.10
CA ARG A 78 6.43 -19.00 -6.41
C ARG A 78 7.71 -18.39 -5.85
N SER A 79 8.38 -17.52 -6.59
CA SER A 79 9.63 -16.90 -6.15
C SER A 79 9.40 -15.93 -4.98
N LEU A 80 8.29 -15.19 -4.97
CA LEU A 80 7.92 -14.34 -3.83
C LEU A 80 7.43 -15.12 -2.61
N ASP A 81 6.66 -16.19 -2.80
CA ASP A 81 6.23 -17.06 -1.69
C ASP A 81 7.45 -17.75 -1.02
N ALA A 82 8.55 -17.94 -1.75
CA ALA A 82 9.83 -18.46 -1.24
C ALA A 82 10.83 -17.38 -0.79
N LEU A 83 10.50 -16.09 -0.94
CA LEU A 83 11.39 -14.99 -0.60
C LEU A 83 11.39 -14.74 0.90
N GLU A 84 12.54 -14.89 1.55
CA GLU A 84 12.72 -14.51 2.94
C GLU A 84 13.25 -13.08 3.05
N LEU A 85 12.48 -12.22 3.72
CA LEU A 85 12.88 -10.84 4.00
C LEU A 85 13.73 -10.80 5.26
N VAL A 86 15.05 -10.87 5.08
CA VAL A 86 16.05 -10.88 6.15
C VAL A 86 16.89 -9.59 6.16
N PRO A 87 17.52 -9.22 7.29
CA PRO A 87 18.47 -8.12 7.32
C PRO A 87 19.68 -8.37 6.40
N GLY A 88 20.26 -7.30 5.85
CA GLY A 88 21.46 -7.34 4.99
C GLY A 88 21.15 -6.91 3.55
N PRO A 89 20.42 -7.72 2.77
CA PRO A 89 20.01 -7.34 1.41
C PRO A 89 19.07 -6.14 1.38
N THR A 90 19.11 -5.37 0.28
CA THR A 90 18.10 -4.36 -0.02
C THR A 90 17.06 -4.95 -0.95
N PHE A 91 15.79 -4.91 -0.52
CA PHE A 91 14.65 -5.35 -1.32
C PHE A 91 13.92 -4.15 -1.92
N THR A 92 13.93 -4.04 -3.24
CA THR A 92 13.19 -3.00 -3.98
C THR A 92 11.92 -3.58 -4.56
N PHE A 93 10.77 -3.00 -4.22
CA PHE A 93 9.46 -3.40 -4.73
C PHE A 93 8.83 -2.29 -5.56
N CYS A 94 8.48 -2.57 -6.81
CA CYS A 94 7.87 -1.59 -7.71
C CYS A 94 6.36 -1.82 -7.82
N PHE A 95 5.57 -0.77 -7.63
CA PHE A 95 4.10 -0.81 -7.64
C PHE A 95 3.49 0.22 -8.60
N TRP A 96 3.68 0.00 -9.90
CA TRP A 96 3.23 0.91 -10.95
C TRP A 96 1.80 0.65 -11.40
N GLY A 97 1.29 -0.57 -11.22
CA GLY A 97 -0.01 -0.99 -11.71
C GLY A 97 -1.16 -0.12 -11.20
N VAL A 98 -1.04 0.41 -9.98
CA VAL A 98 -2.03 1.30 -9.34
C VAL A 98 -1.97 2.73 -9.89
N SER A 99 -0.84 3.18 -10.41
CA SER A 99 -0.70 4.53 -10.99
C SER A 99 -1.63 4.78 -12.18
N ARG A 100 -2.11 3.72 -12.84
CA ARG A 100 -3.12 3.81 -13.92
C ARG A 100 -4.53 4.14 -13.41
N PHE A 101 -4.77 3.91 -12.12
CA PHE A 101 -6.08 4.04 -11.50
C PHE A 101 -6.15 5.13 -10.43
N CYS A 102 -5.02 5.71 -10.06
CA CYS A 102 -4.92 6.68 -8.98
C CYS A 102 -3.91 7.78 -9.36
N ASP A 103 -4.42 8.94 -9.74
CA ASP A 103 -3.64 10.17 -9.87
C ASP A 103 -3.59 10.87 -8.51
N VAL A 104 -2.51 10.61 -7.77
CA VAL A 104 -2.28 11.21 -6.46
C VAL A 104 -2.01 12.71 -6.55
N LEU A 105 -1.45 13.20 -7.66
CA LEU A 105 -1.14 14.63 -7.82
C LEU A 105 -2.44 15.43 -7.96
N GLN A 106 -3.37 14.96 -8.78
CA GLN A 106 -4.70 15.56 -8.95
C GLN A 106 -5.73 15.11 -7.89
N TRP A 107 -5.37 14.12 -7.07
CA TRP A 107 -6.24 13.50 -6.06
C TRP A 107 -7.51 12.87 -6.64
N GLN A 108 -7.35 12.13 -7.74
CA GLN A 108 -8.45 11.52 -8.49
C GLN A 108 -8.19 10.04 -8.78
N ALA A 109 -9.24 9.22 -8.70
CA ALA A 109 -9.24 7.91 -9.33
C ALA A 109 -9.40 8.08 -10.84
N THR A 110 -8.62 7.34 -11.62
CA THR A 110 -8.53 7.43 -13.09
C THR A 110 -8.66 6.04 -13.74
N GLY A 111 -8.73 5.98 -15.07
CA GLY A 111 -8.60 4.71 -15.80
C GLY A 111 -9.77 3.71 -15.69
N ILE A 112 -10.94 4.11 -15.14
CA ILE A 112 -12.16 3.29 -15.13
C ILE A 112 -13.17 3.91 -16.12
N PRO A 113 -13.35 3.32 -17.31
CA PRO A 113 -14.25 3.85 -18.33
C PRO A 113 -15.66 4.13 -17.77
N MET A 114 -16.24 5.28 -18.15
CA MET A 114 -17.54 5.81 -17.69
C MET A 114 -17.65 6.27 -16.21
N PHE A 115 -16.68 5.97 -15.35
CA PHE A 115 -16.75 6.32 -13.91
C PHE A 115 -15.65 7.26 -13.41
N THR A 116 -14.63 7.54 -14.22
CA THR A 116 -13.52 8.43 -13.87
C THR A 116 -13.46 9.66 -14.78
N PRO A 117 -12.97 10.82 -14.29
CA PRO A 117 -12.31 11.03 -12.99
C PRO A 117 -13.28 11.09 -11.80
N LEU A 118 -12.87 10.53 -10.66
CA LEU A 118 -13.61 10.55 -9.38
C LEU A 118 -12.69 11.11 -8.28
N ASP A 119 -13.17 12.04 -7.43
CA ASP A 119 -12.37 12.57 -6.31
C ASP A 119 -12.02 11.43 -5.32
N LEU A 120 -10.73 11.28 -4.98
CA LEU A 120 -10.29 10.20 -4.10
C LEU A 120 -10.91 10.29 -2.70
N ASN A 121 -11.41 11.45 -2.26
CA ASN A 121 -12.14 11.55 -0.99
C ASN A 121 -13.47 10.77 -1.01
N GLN A 122 -14.13 10.72 -2.17
CA GLN A 122 -15.37 9.96 -2.33
C GLN A 122 -15.08 8.45 -2.39
N TYR A 123 -13.86 8.08 -2.80
CA TYR A 123 -13.47 6.71 -3.05
C TYR A 123 -12.75 6.04 -1.87
N CYS A 124 -11.77 6.72 -1.27
CA CYS A 124 -10.92 6.23 -0.18
C CYS A 124 -11.11 7.00 1.15
N GLY A 125 -11.99 8.00 1.19
CA GLY A 125 -12.14 8.87 2.35
C GLY A 125 -11.10 10.00 2.38
N ARG A 126 -11.15 10.81 3.45
CA ARG A 126 -10.35 12.03 3.56
C ARG A 126 -8.85 11.69 3.72
N PRO A 127 -7.94 12.51 3.18
CA PRO A 127 -6.50 12.34 3.34
C PRO A 127 -6.08 12.36 4.82
N PRO A 128 -4.96 11.70 5.17
CA PRO A 128 -4.03 11.05 4.26
C PRO A 128 -4.43 9.62 3.88
N LEU A 129 -3.93 9.15 2.73
CA LEU A 129 -3.91 7.72 2.43
C LEU A 129 -2.66 7.09 3.03
N HIS A 130 -2.79 5.84 3.49
CA HIS A 130 -1.71 5.09 4.13
C HIS A 130 -1.29 3.90 3.26
N PHE A 131 -0.03 3.88 2.85
CA PHE A 131 0.61 2.71 2.22
C PHE A 131 1.56 2.07 3.23
N VAL A 132 1.28 0.81 3.57
CA VAL A 132 1.97 0.11 4.64
C VAL A 132 2.37 -1.30 4.20
N LEU A 133 3.50 -1.77 4.73
CA LEU A 133 3.94 -3.16 4.65
C LEU A 133 4.15 -3.67 6.08
N TYR A 134 3.57 -4.82 6.40
CA TYR A 134 3.59 -5.39 7.75
C TYR A 134 3.44 -6.90 7.72
N THR A 135 3.87 -7.55 8.80
CA THR A 135 3.41 -8.90 9.17
C THR A 135 2.27 -8.79 10.18
N LEU A 136 1.37 -9.76 10.15
CA LEU A 136 0.27 -9.88 11.09
C LEU A 136 0.59 -10.97 12.10
N THR A 137 0.51 -10.67 13.39
CA THR A 137 0.67 -11.67 14.45
C THR A 137 -0.54 -12.60 14.47
N ASP A 138 -0.29 -13.90 14.36
CA ASP A 138 -1.34 -14.91 14.50
C ASP A 138 -1.86 -14.93 15.94
N ASN A 139 -3.18 -14.94 16.09
CA ASN A 139 -3.86 -14.96 17.37
C ASN A 139 -5.07 -15.92 17.35
N GLY A 140 -4.91 -17.05 16.67
CA GLY A 140 -5.92 -18.11 16.64
C GLY A 140 -7.17 -17.67 15.86
N GLU A 141 -8.23 -17.29 16.57
CA GLU A 141 -9.54 -16.97 15.98
C GLU A 141 -9.65 -15.52 15.48
N GLU A 142 -8.80 -14.62 15.97
CA GLU A 142 -8.85 -13.22 15.55
C GLU A 142 -8.32 -13.09 14.12
N THR A 143 -9.18 -12.67 13.20
CA THR A 143 -8.87 -12.52 11.77
C THR A 143 -8.72 -11.06 11.35
N ARG A 144 -9.11 -10.09 12.19
CA ARG A 144 -9.04 -8.67 11.87
C ARG A 144 -7.63 -8.15 11.88
N HIS A 145 -7.32 -7.24 10.97
CA HIS A 145 -6.03 -6.59 10.87
C HIS A 145 -5.98 -5.39 11.85
N LEU A 146 -6.10 -5.68 13.14
CA LEU A 146 -5.98 -4.71 14.24
C LEU A 146 -4.59 -4.07 14.25
N GLN A 147 -4.47 -2.83 14.76
CA GLN A 147 -3.20 -2.11 14.75
C GLN A 147 -2.19 -2.73 15.72
N SER A 148 -2.63 -3.23 16.87
CA SER A 148 -1.78 -3.95 17.83
C SER A 148 -1.15 -5.24 17.27
N ARG A 149 -1.77 -5.84 16.25
CA ARG A 149 -1.32 -7.09 15.61
C ARG A 149 -0.34 -6.86 14.46
N LYS A 150 -0.06 -5.61 14.09
CA LYS A 150 0.77 -5.27 12.93
C LYS A 150 2.20 -4.95 13.37
N THR A 151 3.13 -5.75 12.89
CA THR A 151 4.56 -5.41 12.93
C THR A 151 4.94 -4.80 11.58
N TYR A 152 5.19 -3.49 11.57
CA TYR A 152 5.41 -2.72 10.35
C TYR A 152 6.87 -2.75 9.89
N PHE A 153 7.08 -3.00 8.60
CA PHE A 153 8.36 -2.81 7.91
C PHE A 153 8.43 -1.46 7.18
N PHE A 154 7.27 -1.00 6.67
CA PHE A 154 7.17 0.27 5.95
C PHE A 154 5.85 0.96 6.27
N ARG A 155 5.91 2.29 6.44
CA ARG A 155 4.74 3.14 6.65
C ARG A 155 4.95 4.46 5.93
N CYS A 156 4.12 4.73 4.92
CA CYS A 156 4.06 6.02 4.27
C CYS A 156 2.63 6.56 4.34
N SER A 157 2.51 7.84 4.66
CA SER A 157 1.26 8.58 4.59
C SER A 157 1.44 9.66 3.55
N PHE A 158 0.52 9.74 2.59
CA PHE A 158 0.64 10.66 1.47
C PHE A 158 -0.67 11.37 1.17
N TRP A 159 -0.55 12.56 0.59
CA TRP A 159 -1.66 13.39 0.15
C TRP A 159 -1.24 14.34 -0.97
N SER A 160 -2.21 14.82 -1.75
CA SER A 160 -1.99 15.93 -2.68
C SER A 160 -1.93 17.26 -1.93
N SER A 161 -1.09 18.19 -2.38
CA SER A 161 -1.12 19.58 -1.89
C SER A 161 -2.47 20.27 -2.16
N LEU A 162 -3.25 19.79 -3.13
CA LEU A 162 -4.61 20.24 -3.47
C LEU A 162 -5.68 19.75 -2.47
N ARG A 163 -5.38 18.69 -1.71
CA ARG A 163 -6.29 18.02 -0.77
C ARG A 163 -5.52 17.67 0.49
N ARG A 164 -5.36 18.67 1.36
CA ARG A 164 -4.60 18.50 2.61
C ARG A 164 -5.44 17.84 3.71
N PRO A 165 -4.83 17.02 4.58
CA PRO A 165 -5.46 16.60 5.83
C PRO A 165 -5.82 17.80 6.71
N GLY A 166 -6.66 17.55 7.72
CA GLY A 166 -6.92 18.52 8.79
C GLY A 166 -5.61 18.93 9.50
N SER A 167 -5.59 20.16 10.01
CA SER A 167 -4.38 20.71 10.66
C SER A 167 -3.91 19.89 11.87
N ASP A 168 -4.83 19.26 12.58
CA ASP A 168 -4.62 18.30 13.65
C ASP A 168 -3.87 17.05 13.15
N VAL A 169 -4.28 16.51 12.01
CA VAL A 169 -3.65 15.35 11.38
C VAL A 169 -2.25 15.70 10.89
N VAL A 170 -2.07 16.85 10.26
CA VAL A 170 -0.73 17.30 9.83
C VAL A 170 0.21 17.49 11.03
N ARG A 171 -0.28 18.07 12.14
CA ARG A 171 0.51 18.20 13.38
C ARG A 171 0.90 16.86 13.96
N HIS A 172 0.03 15.85 13.87
CA HIS A 172 0.36 14.49 14.28
C HIS A 172 1.55 13.91 13.49
N PHE A 173 1.58 14.11 12.16
CA PHE A 173 2.68 13.63 11.32
C PHE A 173 3.97 14.46 11.44
N ALA A 174 3.86 15.78 11.59
CA ALA A 174 5.02 16.67 11.69
C ALA A 174 5.70 16.61 13.07
N GLY A 175 5.10 15.94 14.06
CA GLY A 175 5.50 16.05 15.46
C GLY A 175 5.37 17.50 15.96
N LYS A 176 5.88 17.78 17.18
CA LYS A 176 5.90 19.14 17.77
C LYS A 176 6.74 20.18 16.99
N SER A 177 7.27 19.85 15.81
CA SER A 177 8.22 20.70 15.05
C SER A 177 7.56 21.85 14.28
N LEU A 178 6.24 22.00 14.30
CA LEU A 178 5.53 23.10 13.62
C LEU A 178 5.57 24.44 14.37
N ASP A 179 6.07 24.48 15.61
CA ASP A 179 6.30 25.74 16.34
C ASP A 179 7.49 26.55 15.79
N LEU A 180 8.26 26.00 14.84
CA LEU A 180 9.43 26.64 14.22
C LEU A 180 9.14 27.35 12.89
N LEU A 181 7.88 27.40 12.45
CA LEU A 181 7.47 28.10 11.23
C LEU A 181 6.49 29.25 11.51
N ARG A 182 6.61 29.90 12.67
CA ARG A 182 5.99 31.19 12.97
C ARG A 182 7.01 32.32 12.85
#